data_AF-A0A7R9I3Z4-F1
#
_entry.id   AF-A0A7R9I3Z4-F1
#
_cell.length_a   1.000
_cell.length_b   1.000
_cell.length_c   1.000
_cell.angle_alpha   90.00
_cell.angle_beta   90.00
_cell.angle_gamma   90.00
#
_symmetry.space_group_name_H-M   'P 1'
#
loop_
_entity.id
_entity.type
_entity.pdbx_description
1 polymer ?
#
loop_
_entity_poly.entity_id
_entity_poly.type
_entity_poly.pdbx_seq_one_letter_code
_entity_poly.pdbx_strand_id
1 'polypeptide(L)'
;MDMDRVMALKIIKNVEKYREAAKLEINALEKIAEKDPEGRNLCVKMLDWFDYRGHMCLAFEMLGLSVFDFLKDNNYQPYPLEAVRHIAYQMCYSVKFLHDNKLTHTDLKPENILFVDSDFEIMYSSKKVRPQES
;
A
#
# COMPACT_ATOMS: atom_id res chain seq x y z
N MET A 1 13.28 3.93 26.68
CA MET A 1 13.42 2.58 26.11
C MET A 1 12.99 2.71 24.68
N ASP A 2 13.96 2.70 23.75
CA ASP A 2 13.64 2.69 22.32
C ASP A 2 12.84 1.42 22.05
N MET A 3 11.58 1.59 21.67
CA MET A 3 10.80 0.49 21.13
C MET A 3 11.41 0.16 19.78
N ASP A 4 11.86 -1.08 19.58
CA ASP A 4 12.31 -1.59 18.28
C ASP A 4 11.21 -1.32 17.25
N ARG A 5 11.37 -0.22 16.49
CA ARG A 5 10.37 0.19 15.51
C ARG A 5 10.56 -0.67 14.27
N VAL A 6 9.62 -1.58 14.05
CA VAL A 6 9.58 -2.42 12.86
C VAL A 6 9.36 -1.53 11.62
N MET A 7 10.12 -1.78 10.56
CA MET A 7 10.09 -1.04 9.31
C MET A 7 10.12 -1.99 8.12
N ALA A 8 9.56 -1.55 6.99
CA ALA A 8 9.64 -2.28 5.74
C ALA A 8 10.86 -1.79 4.93
N LEU A 9 11.76 -2.69 4.55
CA LEU A 9 12.95 -2.36 3.76
C LEU A 9 12.82 -2.89 2.33
N LYS A 10 12.65 -1.99 1.36
CA LYS A 10 12.63 -2.30 -0.06
C LYS A 10 14.07 -2.31 -0.60
N ILE A 11 14.60 -3.49 -0.90
CA ILE A 11 15.94 -3.65 -1.47
C ILE A 11 15.83 -3.76 -3.00
N ILE A 12 16.38 -2.78 -3.70
CA ILE A 12 16.35 -2.73 -5.17
C ILE A 12 17.50 -3.59 -5.72
N LYS A 13 17.22 -4.39 -6.76
CA LYS A 13 18.24 -5.19 -7.45
C LYS A 13 19.35 -4.27 -7.99
N ASN A 14 20.60 -4.69 -7.86
CA ASN A 14 21.76 -3.98 -8.40
C ASN A 14 21.85 -4.16 -9.93
N VAL A 15 20.89 -3.56 -10.63
CA VAL A 15 20.83 -3.45 -12.09
C VAL A 15 20.46 -2.01 -12.41
N GLU A 16 21.22 -1.38 -13.29
CA GLU A 16 21.13 0.05 -13.60
C GLU A 16 19.69 0.53 -13.87
N LYS A 17 18.94 -0.16 -14.71
CA LYS A 17 17.53 0.16 -15.00
C LYS A 17 16.65 0.24 -13.74
N TYR A 18 16.83 -0.68 -12.79
CA TYR A 18 16.03 -0.69 -11.55
C TYR A 18 16.51 0.39 -10.58
N ARG A 19 17.81 0.69 -10.56
CA ARG A 19 18.36 1.81 -9.78
C ARG A 19 17.82 3.15 -10.28
N GLU A 20 17.81 3.38 -11.59
CA GLU A 20 17.24 4.60 -12.17
C GLU A 20 15.74 4.72 -11.88
N ALA A 21 14.98 3.63 -12.00
CA ALA A 21 13.56 3.62 -11.63
C ALA A 21 13.35 3.96 -10.14
N ALA A 22 14.18 3.43 -9.27
CA ALA A 22 14.08 3.70 -7.83
C ALA A 22 14.53 5.13 -7.46
N LYS A 23 15.40 5.79 -8.24
CA LYS A 23 15.70 7.22 -8.04
C LYS A 23 14.49 8.10 -8.35
N LEU A 24 13.74 7.75 -9.40
CA LEU A 24 12.48 8.42 -9.72
C LEU A 24 11.45 8.23 -8.60
N GLU A 25 11.39 7.03 -8.02
CA GLU A 25 10.53 6.72 -6.87
C GLU A 25 10.91 7.53 -5.64
N ILE A 26 12.21 7.58 -5.27
CA ILE A 26 12.73 8.40 -4.17
C ILE A 26 12.34 9.87 -4.35
N ASN A 27 12.60 10.44 -5.53
CA ASN A 27 12.25 11.84 -5.82
C ASN A 27 10.75 12.12 -5.69
N ALA A 28 9.89 11.18 -6.12
CA ALA A 28 8.45 11.30 -5.96
C ALA A 28 8.03 11.23 -4.48
N LEU A 29 8.61 10.31 -3.71
CA LEU A 29 8.34 10.14 -2.28
C LEU A 29 8.81 11.34 -1.45
N GLU A 30 9.98 11.90 -1.74
CA GLU A 30 10.47 13.13 -1.09
C GLU A 30 9.52 14.30 -1.37
N LYS A 31 9.10 14.50 -2.62
CA LYS A 31 8.12 15.53 -2.97
C LYS A 31 6.77 15.32 -2.27
N ILE A 32 6.33 14.07 -2.13
CA ILE A 32 5.10 13.74 -1.36
C ILE A 32 5.29 14.14 0.10
N ALA A 33 6.41 13.78 0.73
CA ALA A 33 6.71 14.10 2.13
C ALA A 33 6.80 15.61 2.38
N GLU A 34 7.36 16.37 1.44
CA GLU A 34 7.39 17.84 1.50
C GLU A 34 5.99 18.46 1.44
N LYS A 35 5.08 17.86 0.64
CA LYS A 35 3.71 18.36 0.43
C LYS A 35 2.71 17.84 1.47
N ASP A 36 3.06 16.77 2.18
CA ASP A 36 2.25 16.14 3.21
C ASP A 36 3.08 15.84 4.48
N PRO A 37 3.62 16.87 5.17
CA PRO A 37 4.50 16.68 6.32
C PRO A 37 3.79 15.98 7.50
N GLU A 38 2.46 16.08 7.56
CA GLU A 38 1.61 15.48 8.58
C GLU A 38 1.10 14.07 8.18
N GLY A 39 1.35 13.61 6.95
CA GLY A 39 0.93 12.28 6.48
C GLY A 39 -0.58 12.11 6.37
N ARG A 40 -1.33 13.17 6.06
CA ARG A 40 -2.80 13.15 6.01
C ARG A 40 -3.38 12.64 4.69
N ASN A 41 -2.56 12.54 3.64
CA ASN A 41 -3.02 12.23 2.28
C ASN A 41 -2.89 10.73 1.91
N LEU A 42 -2.67 9.86 2.91
CA LEU A 42 -2.73 8.40 2.77
C LEU A 42 -1.74 7.85 1.73
N CYS A 43 -0.60 8.52 1.56
CA CYS A 43 0.54 8.00 0.82
C CYS A 43 1.53 7.37 1.80
N VAL A 44 2.17 6.26 1.40
CA VAL A 44 3.17 5.58 2.24
C VAL A 44 4.33 6.53 2.59
N LYS A 45 4.76 6.50 3.85
CA LYS A 45 5.88 7.30 4.33
C LYS A 45 7.20 6.57 4.11
N MET A 46 8.03 7.11 3.24
CA MET A 46 9.46 6.78 3.20
C MET A 46 10.14 7.45 4.39
N LEU A 47 10.82 6.65 5.21
CA LEU A 47 11.52 7.08 6.42
C LEU A 47 12.96 7.48 6.13
N ASP A 48 13.63 6.71 5.26
CA ASP A 48 15.01 6.95 4.84
C ASP A 48 15.31 6.18 3.56
N TRP A 49 16.43 6.49 2.90
CA TRP A 49 16.99 5.68 1.82
C TRP A 49 18.52 5.73 1.83
N PHE A 50 19.15 4.64 1.40
CA PHE A 50 20.60 4.53 1.34
C PHE A 50 21.08 3.58 0.26
N ASP A 51 22.35 3.69 -0.14
CA ASP A 51 23.01 2.69 -0.98
C ASP A 51 23.82 1.73 -0.10
N TYR A 52 23.58 0.44 -0.25
CA TYR A 52 24.35 -0.61 0.40
C TYR A 52 24.88 -1.60 -0.63
N ARG A 53 26.19 -1.58 -0.85
CA ARG A 53 26.91 -2.48 -1.79
C ARG A 53 26.32 -2.46 -3.20
N GLY A 54 25.87 -1.30 -3.69
CA GLY A 54 25.25 -1.17 -5.00
C GLY A 54 23.76 -1.57 -5.03
N HIS A 55 23.14 -1.84 -3.88
CA HIS A 55 21.69 -1.93 -3.77
C HIS A 55 21.14 -0.63 -3.20
N MET A 56 20.18 -0.03 -3.88
CA MET A 56 19.41 1.06 -3.29
C MET A 56 18.37 0.46 -2.35
N CYS A 57 18.33 0.97 -1.13
CA CYS A 57 17.45 0.50 -0.07
C CYS A 57 16.56 1.65 0.36
N LEU A 58 15.24 1.45 0.33
CA LEU A 58 14.26 2.43 0.80
C LEU A 58 13.58 1.86 2.04
N ALA A 59 13.64 2.59 3.16
CA ALA A 59 12.97 2.24 4.39
C ALA A 59 11.61 2.94 4.45
N PHE A 60 10.56 2.18 4.77
CA PHE A 60 9.19 2.67 4.89
C PHE A 60 8.63 2.37 6.27
N GLU A 61 7.58 3.09 6.64
CA GLU A 61 6.72 2.66 7.73
C GLU A 61 6.17 1.25 7.46
N MET A 62 6.03 0.45 8.53
CA MET A 62 5.42 -0.87 8.42
C MET A 62 3.90 -0.69 8.31
N LEU A 63 3.30 -1.34 7.31
CA LEU A 63 1.87 -1.41 7.07
C LEU A 63 1.42 -2.87 7.06
N GLY A 64 0.11 -3.09 7.04
CA GLY A 64 -0.49 -4.40 6.91
C GLY A 64 -0.41 -4.98 5.49
N LEU A 65 -1.20 -6.02 5.26
CA LEU A 65 -1.37 -6.68 3.97
C LEU A 65 -1.87 -5.71 2.90
N SER A 66 -1.52 -6.02 1.66
CA SER A 66 -2.16 -5.39 0.51
C SER A 66 -3.63 -5.85 0.40
N VAL A 67 -4.47 -5.04 -0.25
CA VAL A 67 -5.85 -5.42 -0.58
C VAL A 67 -5.88 -6.72 -1.41
N PHE A 68 -4.83 -6.97 -2.20
CA PHE A 68 -4.68 -8.23 -2.92
C PHE A 68 -4.38 -9.41 -1.99
N ASP A 69 -3.38 -9.28 -1.11
CA ASP A 69 -2.94 -10.36 -0.24
C ASP A 69 -4.03 -10.72 0.78
N PHE A 70 -4.72 -9.73 1.34
CA PHE A 70 -5.87 -9.99 2.22
C PHE A 70 -7.00 -10.72 1.48
N LEU A 71 -7.27 -10.36 0.22
CA LEU A 71 -8.28 -11.06 -0.59
C LEU A 71 -7.87 -12.51 -0.85
N LYS A 72 -6.59 -12.75 -1.13
CA LYS A 72 -6.02 -14.08 -1.34
C LYS A 72 -6.12 -14.94 -0.07
N ASP A 73 -5.76 -14.39 1.08
CA ASP A 73 -5.84 -15.06 2.38
C ASP A 73 -7.30 -15.37 2.76
N ASN A 74 -8.25 -14.53 2.32
CA ASN A 74 -9.68 -14.76 2.41
C ASN A 74 -10.24 -15.67 1.31
N ASN A 75 -9.41 -16.52 0.68
CA ASN A 75 -9.81 -17.43 -0.40
C ASN A 75 -10.59 -16.77 -1.55
N TYR A 76 -10.20 -15.53 -1.88
CA TYR A 76 -10.83 -14.70 -2.90
C TYR A 76 -12.33 -14.43 -2.66
N GLN A 77 -12.81 -14.57 -1.42
CA GLN A 77 -14.15 -14.11 -1.07
C GLN A 77 -14.22 -12.59 -1.19
N PRO A 78 -15.24 -12.05 -1.88
CA PRO A 78 -15.31 -10.62 -2.16
C PRO A 78 -15.47 -9.81 -0.88
N TYR A 79 -14.89 -8.62 -0.88
CA TYR A 79 -15.09 -7.66 0.19
C TYR A 79 -16.58 -7.27 0.31
N PRO A 80 -17.06 -7.00 1.53
CA PRO A 80 -18.34 -6.34 1.73
C PRO A 80 -18.38 -5.00 0.99
N LEU A 81 -19.56 -4.64 0.47
CA LEU A 81 -19.73 -3.41 -0.33
C LEU A 81 -19.30 -2.14 0.44
N GLU A 82 -19.50 -2.14 1.76
CA GLU A 82 -19.06 -1.05 2.64
C GLU A 82 -17.54 -0.92 2.67
N ALA A 83 -16.81 -2.03 2.82
CA ALA A 83 -15.35 -2.04 2.77
C ALA A 83 -14.84 -1.57 1.39
N VAL A 84 -15.45 -2.04 0.30
CA VAL A 84 -15.12 -1.57 -1.06
C VAL A 84 -15.29 -0.06 -1.19
N ARG A 85 -16.37 0.50 -0.62
CA ARG A 85 -16.62 1.95 -0.64
C ARG A 85 -15.55 2.72 0.11
N HIS A 86 -15.13 2.25 1.28
CA HIS A 86 -14.08 2.89 2.07
C HIS A 86 -12.73 2.84 1.36
N ILE A 87 -12.33 1.67 0.85
CA ILE A 87 -11.09 1.51 0.07
C ILE A 87 -11.08 2.44 -1.13
N ALA A 88 -12.17 2.46 -1.92
CA ALA A 88 -12.26 3.30 -3.11
C ALA A 88 -12.22 4.80 -2.77
N TYR A 89 -12.91 5.23 -1.70
CA TYR A 89 -12.89 6.61 -1.27
C TYR A 89 -11.48 7.07 -0.87
N GLN A 90 -10.79 6.29 -0.03
CA GLN A 90 -9.44 6.60 0.44
C GLN A 90 -8.42 6.58 -0.71
N MET A 91 -8.53 5.62 -1.63
CA MET A 91 -7.71 5.58 -2.85
C MET A 91 -7.93 6.83 -3.71
N CYS A 92 -9.18 7.23 -3.95
CA CYS A 92 -9.47 8.45 -4.71
C CYS A 92 -8.95 9.70 -4.00
N TYR A 93 -9.00 9.73 -2.67
CA TYR A 93 -8.49 10.82 -1.85
C TYR A 93 -6.97 10.98 -2.01
N SER A 94 -6.20 9.88 -1.89
CA SER A 94 -4.74 9.92 -2.07
C SER A 94 -4.34 10.25 -3.52
N VAL A 95 -5.03 9.67 -4.51
CA VAL A 95 -4.77 9.95 -5.93
C VAL A 95 -5.10 11.40 -6.29
N LYS A 96 -6.17 11.97 -5.72
CA LYS A 96 -6.46 13.40 -5.88
C LYS A 96 -5.29 14.26 -5.38
N PHE A 97 -4.75 13.96 -4.20
CA PHE A 97 -3.58 14.67 -3.68
C PHE A 97 -2.37 14.57 -4.62
N LEU A 98 -2.08 13.39 -5.18
CA LEU A 98 -1.02 13.23 -6.18
C LEU A 98 -1.25 14.12 -7.40
N HIS A 99 -2.47 14.11 -7.95
CA HIS A 99 -2.83 14.90 -9.13
C HIS A 99 -2.76 16.42 -8.88
N ASP A 100 -3.20 16.87 -7.70
CA ASP A 100 -3.10 18.28 -7.28
C ASP A 100 -1.63 18.73 -7.23
N ASN A 101 -0.70 17.81 -6.94
CA ASN A 101 0.75 18.02 -6.93
C ASN A 101 1.47 17.64 -8.24
N LYS A 102 0.72 17.42 -9.34
CA LYS A 102 1.23 17.08 -10.67
C LYS A 102 2.03 15.77 -10.69
N LEU A 103 1.63 14.81 -9.87
CA LEU A 103 2.18 13.46 -9.85
C LEU A 103 1.13 12.48 -10.37
N THR A 104 1.57 11.53 -11.19
CA THR A 104 0.74 10.42 -11.67
C THR A 104 1.39 9.12 -11.20
N HIS A 105 0.64 8.27 -10.48
CA HIS A 105 1.19 7.02 -9.93
C HIS A 105 1.56 6.00 -11.01
N THR A 106 0.77 5.90 -12.09
CA THR A 106 0.94 4.99 -13.26
C THR A 106 0.84 3.49 -13.00
N ASP A 107 0.99 3.01 -11.76
CA ASP A 107 0.87 1.58 -11.40
C ASP A 107 -0.17 1.32 -10.28
N LEU A 108 -1.38 1.91 -10.39
CA LEU A 108 -2.43 1.68 -9.37
C LEU A 108 -3.05 0.30 -9.55
N LYS A 109 -2.90 -0.55 -8.53
CA LYS A 109 -3.41 -1.92 -8.48
C LYS A 109 -3.59 -2.38 -7.02
N PRO A 110 -4.40 -3.42 -6.74
CA PRO A 110 -4.69 -3.87 -5.37
C PRO A 110 -3.45 -4.22 -4.52
N GLU A 111 -2.34 -4.62 -5.16
CA GLU A 111 -1.06 -4.91 -4.52
C GLU A 111 -0.36 -3.67 -3.95
N ASN A 112 -0.67 -2.48 -4.50
CA ASN A 112 -0.10 -1.20 -4.10
C ASN A 112 -1.03 -0.40 -3.17
N ILE A 113 -2.12 -1.01 -2.69
CA ILE A 113 -3.03 -0.44 -1.69
C ILE A 113 -2.92 -1.31 -0.45
N LEU A 114 -2.38 -0.76 0.63
CA LEU A 114 -2.12 -1.49 1.87
C LEU A 114 -3.06 -1.03 2.97
N PHE A 115 -3.44 -1.96 3.85
CA PHE A 115 -4.12 -1.61 5.10
C PHE A 115 -3.13 -1.05 6.11
N VAL A 116 -3.58 -0.19 7.02
CA VAL A 116 -2.75 0.29 8.14
C VAL A 116 -2.50 -0.85 9.13
N ASP A 117 -3.58 -1.58 9.46
CA ASP A 117 -3.56 -2.81 10.24
C ASP A 117 -4.42 -3.85 9.51
N SER A 118 -4.05 -5.13 9.58
CA SER A 118 -4.75 -6.24 8.91
C SER A 118 -5.65 -7.04 9.84
N ASP A 119 -5.94 -6.51 11.03
CA ASP A 119 -6.99 -7.03 11.90
C ASP A 119 -8.34 -7.10 11.17
N PHE A 120 -9.10 -8.17 11.43
CA PHE A 120 -10.38 -8.40 10.76
C PHE A 120 -11.41 -9.04 11.69
N GLU A 121 -12.69 -8.85 11.35
CA GLU A 121 -13.82 -9.53 11.97
C GLU A 121 -14.43 -10.55 10.99
N ILE A 122 -14.83 -11.72 11.51
CA ILE A 122 -15.46 -12.77 10.72
C ILE A 122 -16.95 -12.46 10.57
N MET A 123 -17.40 -12.25 9.34
CA MET A 123 -18.83 -12.18 9.02
C MET A 123 -19.34 -13.50 8.46
N TYR A 124 -20.27 -14.13 9.17
CA TYR A 124 -21.00 -15.29 8.65
C TYR A 124 -22.10 -14.82 7.68
N SER A 125 -21.96 -15.17 6.40
CA SER A 125 -23.01 -14.93 5.41
C SER A 125 -24.12 -15.97 5.55
N SER A 126 -25.31 -15.54 5.96
CA SER A 126 -26.55 -16.35 5.99
C SER A 126 -27.14 -16.63 4.59
N LYS A 127 -26.33 -17.04 3.62
CA LYS A 127 -26.84 -17.43 2.29
C LYS A 127 -27.38 -18.86 2.34
N LYS A 128 -28.72 -18.94 2.27
CA LYS A 128 -29.58 -20.13 2.13
C LYS A 128 -28.91 -21.28 1.37
N VAL A 129 -28.92 -22.46 2.01
CA VAL A 129 -28.81 -23.76 1.33
C VAL A 129 -29.85 -23.78 0.21
N ARG A 130 -29.42 -23.81 -1.05
CA ARG A 130 -30.32 -24.17 -2.16
C ARG A 130 -30.68 -25.65 -1.95
N PRO A 131 -31.96 -26.03 -1.86
CA PRO A 131 -32.33 -27.44 -1.88
C PRO A 131 -31.76 -28.05 -3.16
N GLN A 132 -31.04 -29.15 -3.05
CA GLN A 132 -30.79 -30.00 -4.20
C GLN A 132 -32.15 -30.58 -4.60
N GLU A 133 -32.69 -30.11 -5.73
CA GLU A 133 -33.81 -30.79 -6.38
C GLU A 133 -33.29 -32.12 -6.92
N SER A 134 -33.90 -33.19 -6.43
CA SER A 134 -33.70 -34.60 -6.78
C SER A 134 -34.28 -34.96 -8.14
#